data_AF-A0A920TV02-F1
#
_entry.id   AF-A0A920TV02-F1
#
_cell.length_a   1.000
_cell.length_b   1.000
_cell.length_c   1.000
_cell.angle_alpha   90.00
_cell.angle_beta   90.00
_cell.angle_gamma   90.00
#
_symmetry.space_group_name_H-M   'P 1'
#
loop_
_entity.id
_entity.type
_entity.pdbx_description
1 polymer ?
#
loop_
_entity_poly.entity_id
_entity_poly.type
_entity_poly.pdbx_seq_one_letter_code
_entity_poly.pdbx_strand_id
1 'polypeptide(L)' 'MTIYAGAGGTDSQDWAEMLFRMYARWAEDDKRPSQIMDLSYGDEAGVRGATIKIGGRYSYGYLSAEKGVHGFSSPFAI' A
#
# COMPACT_ATOMS: atom_id res chain seq x y z
N MET A 1 2.88 0.40 -8.92
CA MET A 1 1.73 -0.02 -8.09
C MET A 1 1.27 1.17 -7.29
N THR A 2 -0.04 1.35 -7.14
CA THR A 2 -0.62 2.47 -6.42
C THR A 2 -1.69 1.97 -5.46
N ILE A 3 -1.67 2.51 -4.25
CA ILE A 3 -2.60 2.19 -3.16
C ILE A 3 -3.34 3.49 -2.84
N TYR A 4 -4.65 3.39 -2.69
CA TYR A 4 -5.50 4.50 -2.25
C TYR A 4 -6.31 4.05 -1.05
N ALA A 5 -6.45 4.92 -0.06
CA ALA A 5 -7.37 4.70 1.05
C ALA A 5 -8.82 4.66 0.52
N GLY A 6 -9.59 3.69 0.99
CA GLY A 6 -11.02 3.56 0.69
C GLY A 6 -11.89 4.49 1.55
N ALA A 7 -13.21 4.26 1.52
CA ALA A 7 -14.12 4.91 2.44
C ALA A 7 -13.91 4.39 3.87
N GLY A 8 -13.73 5.30 4.83
CA GLY A 8 -13.50 4.95 6.24
C GLY A 8 -12.57 5.87 7.02
N GLY A 9 -12.24 7.06 6.51
CA GLY A 9 -11.52 8.09 7.27
C GLY A 9 -10.08 7.68 7.63
N THR A 10 -9.67 8.01 8.85
CA THR A 10 -8.31 7.79 9.39
C THR A 10 -7.94 6.29 9.42
N ASP A 11 -8.86 5.39 9.82
CA ASP A 11 -8.62 3.94 9.86
C ASP A 11 -8.27 3.36 8.48
N SER A 12 -8.93 3.86 7.43
CA SER A 12 -8.64 3.44 6.05
C SER A 12 -7.29 3.97 5.55
N GLN A 13 -6.84 5.12 6.06
CA GLN A 13 -5.54 5.69 5.74
C GLN A 13 -4.41 4.93 6.43
N ASP A 14 -4.60 4.53 7.68
CA ASP A 14 -3.66 3.66 8.41
C ASP A 14 -3.54 2.30 7.74
N TRP A 15 -4.67 1.71 7.34
CA TRP A 15 -4.66 0.46 6.59
C TRP A 15 -3.93 0.57 5.25
N ALA A 16 -4.14 1.67 4.51
CA ALA A 16 -3.40 1.93 3.28
C ALA A 16 -1.89 2.05 3.52
N GLU A 17 -1.47 2.63 4.66
CA GLU A 17 -0.05 2.71 5.04
C GLU A 17 0.50 1.31 5.35
N MET A 18 -0.25 0.49 6.07
CA MET A 18 0.14 -0.90 6.37
C MET A 18 0.34 -1.71 5.09
N LEU A 19 -0.57 -1.60 4.12
CA LEU A 19 -0.43 -2.25 2.81
C LEU A 19 0.80 -1.73 2.07
N PHE A 20 1.01 -0.40 2.05
CA PHE A 20 2.20 0.18 1.43
C PHE A 20 3.49 -0.39 2.02
N ARG A 21 3.58 -0.47 3.36
CA ARG A 21 4.72 -1.05 4.07
C ARG A 21 4.90 -2.54 3.76
N MET A 22 3.81 -3.29 3.60
CA MET A 22 3.86 -4.70 3.23
C MET A 22 4.55 -4.90 1.88
N TYR A 23 4.13 -4.17 0.84
CA TYR A 23 4.72 -4.32 -0.50
C TYR A 23 6.12 -3.72 -0.61
N ALA A 24 6.43 -2.67 0.15
CA ALA A 24 7.78 -2.15 0.26
C ALA A 24 8.73 -3.20 0.87
N ARG A 25 8.34 -3.83 1.98
CA ARG A 25 9.12 -4.92 2.60
C ARG A 25 9.28 -6.11 1.69
N TRP A 26 8.20 -6.54 1.02
CA TRP A 26 8.28 -7.63 0.04
C TRP A 26 9.30 -7.33 -1.08
N ALA A 27 9.35 -6.09 -1.57
CA ALA A 27 10.33 -5.69 -2.56
C ALA A 27 11.77 -5.69 -2.00
N GLU A 28 11.96 -5.23 -0.77
CA GLU A 28 13.26 -5.24 -0.08
C GLU A 28 13.76 -6.67 0.18
N ASP A 29 12.90 -7.55 0.70
CA ASP A 29 13.22 -8.94 1.02
C ASP A 29 13.64 -9.74 -0.22
N ASP A 30 12.95 -9.52 -1.35
CA ASP A 30 13.27 -10.15 -2.63
C ASP A 30 14.33 -9.37 -3.44
N LYS A 31 14.99 -8.38 -2.82
CA LYS A 31 16.07 -7.55 -3.40
C LYS A 31 15.68 -6.91 -4.74
N ARG A 32 14.40 -6.55 -4.88
CA ARG A 32 13.86 -5.90 -6.07
C ARG A 32 14.14 -4.41 -5.99
N PRO A 33 14.61 -3.76 -7.08
CA PRO A 33 14.74 -2.31 -7.11
C PRO A 33 13.37 -1.67 -6.90
N SER A 34 13.20 -0.89 -5.82
CA SER A 34 11.96 -0.18 -5.52
C SER A 34 12.20 1.31 -5.36
N GLN A 35 11.28 2.12 -5.87
CA GLN A 35 11.33 3.58 -5.76
C GLN A 35 9.95 4.11 -5.38
N ILE A 36 9.88 4.85 -4.27
CA ILE A 36 8.67 5.60 -3.89
C ILE A 36 8.53 6.76 -4.88
N MET A 37 7.38 6.83 -5.55
CA MET A 37 7.11 7.85 -6.57
C MET A 37 6.22 8.95 -6.04
N ASP A 38 5.26 8.59 -5.20
CA ASP A 38 4.35 9.53 -4.58
C ASP A 38 3.90 8.98 -3.22
N LEU A 39 3.71 9.88 -2.27
CA LEU A 39 3.26 9.56 -0.92
C LEU A 39 2.46 10.73 -0.37
N SER A 40 1.15 10.53 -0.24
CA SER A 40 0.21 11.51 0.26
C SER A 40 -0.27 11.08 1.64
N TYR A 41 0.13 11.83 2.67
CA TYR A 41 -0.25 11.55 4.05
C TYR A 41 -1.69 11.95 4.37
N GLY A 42 -2.27 11.24 5.33
CA GLY A 42 -3.50 11.67 6.00
C GLY A 42 -3.29 12.92 6.85
N ASP A 43 -4.38 13.62 7.19
CA ASP A 43 -4.30 14.80 8.07
C ASP A 43 -4.04 14.40 9.54
N GLU A 44 -4.42 13.19 9.92
CA GLU A 44 -4.37 12.71 11.32
C GLU A 44 -3.46 11.47 11.47
N ALA A 45 -3.62 10.46 10.60
CA ALA A 45 -2.75 9.29 10.54
C ALA A 45 -2.75 8.64 9.14
N GLY A 46 -1.77 7.77 8.88
CA GLY A 46 -1.72 6.96 7.68
C GLY A 46 -1.46 7.71 6.37
N VAL A 47 -1.82 7.09 5.25
CA VAL A 47 -1.67 7.65 3.90
C VAL A 47 -3.00 7.67 3.13
N ARG A 48 -3.30 8.78 2.47
CA ARG A 48 -4.41 8.92 1.51
C ARG A 48 -4.12 8.17 0.22
N GLY A 49 -2.85 8.17 -0.18
CA GLY A 49 -2.39 7.46 -1.37
C GLY A 49 -0.88 7.29 -1.39
N ALA A 50 -0.43 6.19 -1.99
CA ALA A 50 0.98 5.88 -2.13
C ALA A 50 1.23 5.22 -3.49
N THR A 51 2.26 5.67 -4.20
CA THR A 51 2.71 5.06 -5.45
C THR A 51 4.15 4.59 -5.31
N ILE A 52 4.37 3.29 -5.56
CA ILE A 52 5.70 2.67 -5.57
C ILE A 52 5.95 2.01 -6.92
N LYS A 53 7.14 2.26 -7.48
CA LYS A 53 7.65 1.58 -8.66
C LYS A 53 8.52 0.42 -8.21
N ILE A 54 8.12 -0.80 -8.55
CA ILE A 54 8.87 -2.02 -8.24
C ILE A 54 9.40 -2.63 -9.54
N GLY A 55 10.72 -2.67 -9.66
CA GLY A 55 11.45 -3.24 -10.77
C GLY A 55 11.83 -4.71 -10.55
N GLY A 56 12.71 -5.21 -11.42
CA GLY A 56 13.15 -6.60 -11.42
C GLY A 56 12.34 -7.48 -12.37
N ARG A 57 12.83 -8.71 -12.56
CA ARG A 57 12.24 -9.66 -13.51
C ARG A 57 10.86 -10.10 -13.03
N TYR A 58 9.89 -10.11 -13.94
CA TYR A 58 8.50 -10.54 -13.70
C TYR A 58 7.73 -9.78 -12.60
N SER A 59 8.17 -8.59 -12.18
CA SER A 59 7.53 -7.85 -11.08
C SER A 59 6.03 -7.61 -11.29
N TYR A 60 5.62 -7.31 -12.54
CA TYR A 60 4.21 -7.18 -12.89
C TYR A 60 3.42 -8.49 -12.72
N GLY A 61 4.02 -9.64 -13.03
CA GLY A 61 3.36 -10.95 -12.91
C GLY A 61 3.09 -11.35 -11.46
N TYR A 62 4.00 -10.99 -10.54
CA TYR A 62 3.77 -11.19 -9.10
C TYR A 62 2.67 -10.25 -8.56
N LEU A 63 2.69 -8.98 -8.99
CA LEU A 63 1.78 -7.95 -8.46
C LEU A 63 0.40 -7.92 -9.15
N SER A 64 0.21 -8.63 -10.27
CA SER A 64 -1.06 -8.61 -10.98
C SER A 64 -2.19 -9.31 -10.20
N ALA A 65 -1.84 -10.34 -9.41
CA ALA A 65 -2.76 -11.05 -8.51
C ALA A 65 -3.26 -10.16 -7.36
N GLU A 66 -2.51 -9.13 -7.01
CA GLU A 66 -2.76 -8.23 -5.87
C GLU A 66 -3.72 -7.08 -6.20
N LYS A 67 -4.15 -7.00 -7.46
CA LYS A 67 -5.08 -5.98 -7.93
C LYS A 67 -6.47 -6.26 -7.35
N GLY A 68 -6.91 -5.42 -6.42
CA GLY A 68 -8.25 -5.51 -5.84
C GLY A 68 -8.47 -4.54 -4.69
N VAL A 69 -9.64 -4.65 -4.06
CA VAL A 69 -9.95 -3.94 -2.82
C VAL A 69 -9.60 -4.88 -1.66
N HIS A 70 -8.71 -4.42 -0.79
CA HIS A 70 -8.28 -5.17 0.39
C HIS A 70 -9.06 -4.63 1.60
N GLY A 71 -10.01 -5.42 2.09
CA GLY A 71 -10.85 -5.03 3.23
C GLY A 71 -10.14 -5.22 4.57
N PHE A 72 -10.25 -4.22 5.45
CA PHE A 72 -9.87 -4.31 6.86
C PHE A 72 -11.05 -3.82 7.71
N SER A 73 -11.28 -4.50 8.83
CA SER A 73 -12.28 -4.10 9.84
C SER A 73 -11.53 -3.87 11.14
N SER A 74 -11.53 -2.61 11.59
CA SER A 74 -11.01 -2.25 12.91
C SER A 74 -11.88 -2.89 14.00
N PRO A 75 -11.30 -3.53 15.03
CA PRO A 75 -12.07 -4.08 16.14
C PRO A 75 -12.67 -2.99 17.05
N PHE A 76 -12.30 -1.72 16.85
CA PHE A 76 -12.78 -0.58 17.64
C PHE A 76 -13.90 0.22 16.95
N ALA A 77 -14.36 -0.19 15.77
CA ALA A 77 -15.51 0.41 15.11
C ALA A 77 -16.81 -0.09 15.78
N ILE A 78 -17.32 0.69 16.75
CA ILE A 78 -18.63 0.53 17.40
C ILE A 78 -19.36 1.86 17.41
#